data_AF-A0A7C3WSR0-F1
#
_entry.id   AF-A0A7C3WSR0-F1
#
_cell.length_a   1.000
_cell.length_b   1.000
_cell.length_c   1.000
_cell.angle_alpha   90.00
_cell.angle_beta   90.00
_cell.angle_gamma   90.00
#
_symmetry.space_group_name_H-M   'P 1'
#
loop_
_entity.id
_entity.type
_entity.pdbx_description
1 polymer ?
#
loop_
_entity_poly.entity_id
_entity_poly.type
_entity_poly.pdbx_seq_one_letter_code
_entity_poly.pdbx_strand_id
1 'polypeptide(L)' 'MSKVWSSTPLTLFIVEALEKKKSMIDKDELLKEIKEKYGEISFKELNNALLKLEVLGIIKVSRLTKGKRIVELAKNS' A
#
# COMPACT_ATOMS: atom_id res chain seq x y z
N MET A 1 -10.64 -0.14 24.06
CA MET A 1 -10.97 -0.88 22.83
C MET A 1 -9.66 -1.35 22.21
N SER A 2 -9.29 -2.60 22.48
CA SER A 2 -8.08 -3.24 21.96
C SER A 2 -8.11 -3.24 20.44
N LYS A 3 -7.13 -2.57 19.82
CA LYS A 3 -6.93 -2.56 18.36
C LYS A 3 -6.64 -4.00 17.96
N VAL A 4 -7.67 -4.70 17.47
CA VAL A 4 -7.58 -6.10 17.07
C VAL A 4 -6.54 -6.15 15.96
N TRP A 5 -5.35 -6.63 16.29
CA TRP A 5 -4.29 -6.91 15.34
C TRP A 5 -4.84 -7.96 14.37
N SER A 6 -5.33 -7.51 13.22
CA SER A 6 -5.50 -8.39 12.08
C SER A 6 -4.15 -9.08 11.85
N SER A 7 -4.17 -10.42 11.76
CA SER A 7 -3.00 -11.31 11.79
C SER A 7 -1.96 -11.06 10.69
N THR A 8 -2.15 -10.02 9.87
CA THR A 8 -1.27 -9.60 8.79
C THR A 8 -1.22 -8.06 8.82
N PRO A 9 -0.06 -7.44 9.11
CA PRO A 9 0.09 -5.98 9.09
C PRO A 9 -0.33 -5.41 7.73
N LEU A 10 -1.04 -4.27 7.71
CA LEU A 10 -1.42 -3.57 6.47
C LEU A 10 -0.24 -3.42 5.48
N THR A 11 0.93 -3.15 6.05
CA THR A 11 2.24 -3.10 5.39
C THR A 11 2.56 -4.37 4.59
N LEU A 12 2.33 -5.55 5.15
CA LEU A 12 2.61 -6.83 4.48
C LEU A 12 1.62 -7.08 3.33
N PHE A 13 0.34 -6.77 3.55
CA PHE A 13 -0.65 -6.91 2.48
C PHE A 13 -0.36 -6.00 1.28
N ILE A 14 0.10 -4.76 1.52
CA ILE A 14 0.52 -3.86 0.43
C ILE A 14 1.64 -4.49 -0.40
N VAL A 15 2.63 -5.09 0.25
CA VAL A 15 3.75 -5.77 -0.42
C VAL A 15 3.25 -6.97 -1.22
N GLU A 16 2.42 -7.84 -0.63
CA GLU A 16 1.84 -8.99 -1.34
C GLU A 16 0.99 -8.58 -2.55
N ALA A 17 0.19 -7.52 -2.43
CA ALA A 17 -0.62 -7.00 -3.52
C ALA A 17 0.27 -6.50 -4.68
N LEU A 18 1.36 -5.80 -4.36
CA LEU A 18 2.33 -5.34 -5.34
C LEU A 18 3.09 -6.49 -6.00
N GLU A 19 3.46 -7.54 -5.26
CA GLU A 19 4.12 -8.73 -5.83
C GLU A 19 3.21 -9.44 -6.83
N LYS A 20 1.92 -9.59 -6.51
CA LYS A 20 0.93 -10.22 -7.41
C LYS A 20 0.68 -9.42 -8.68
N LYS A 21 0.67 -8.08 -8.63
CA LYS A 21 0.31 -7.20 -9.75
C LYS A 21 1.50 -6.77 -10.64
N LYS A 22 2.59 -7.54 -10.69
CA LYS A 22 3.81 -7.20 -11.46
C LYS A 22 4.50 -5.91 -11.00
N SER A 23 4.54 -5.68 -9.68
CA SER A 23 5.35 -4.65 -9.03
C SER A 23 4.93 -3.19 -9.26
N MET A 24 3.76 -2.94 -9.84
CA MET A 24 3.20 -1.60 -10.03
C MET A 24 1.68 -1.62 -9.88
N ILE A 25 1.12 -0.71 -9.08
CA ILE A 25 -0.34 -0.54 -8.93
C ILE A 25 -0.68 0.95 -8.74
N ASP A 26 -1.83 1.40 -9.23
CA ASP A 26 -2.36 2.72 -8.89
C ASP A 26 -2.76 2.74 -7.41
N LYS A 27 -2.47 3.84 -6.70
CA LYS A 27 -2.86 4.04 -5.30
C LYS A 27 -4.37 3.87 -5.09
N ASP A 28 -5.20 4.33 -6.01
CA ASP A 28 -6.66 4.24 -5.89
C ASP A 28 -7.13 2.79 -6.04
N GLU A 29 -6.47 2.02 -6.89
CA GLU A 29 -6.74 0.59 -7.07
C GLU A 29 -6.27 -0.22 -5.85
N LEU A 30 -5.07 0.09 -5.33
CA LEU A 30 -4.57 -0.48 -4.09
C LEU A 30 -5.50 -0.21 -2.90
N LEU A 31 -6.05 1.01 -2.81
CA LEU A 31 -7.00 1.36 -1.77
C LEU A 31 -8.29 0.53 -1.88
N LYS A 32 -8.80 0.27 -3.08
CA LYS A 32 -9.99 -0.57 -3.28
C LYS A 32 -9.72 -2.01 -2.82
N GLU A 33 -8.59 -2.59 -3.22
CA GLU A 33 -8.20 -3.95 -2.86
C GLU A 33 -8.00 -4.11 -1.34
N ILE A 34 -7.42 -3.10 -0.70
CA ILE A 34 -7.30 -3.02 0.76
C ILE A 34 -8.68 -2.93 1.42
N LYS A 35 -9.58 -2.11 0.89
CA LYS A 35 -10.94 -1.96 1.43
C LYS A 35 -11.76 -3.25 1.30
N GLU A 36 -11.59 -4.00 0.22
CA GLU A 36 -12.24 -5.29 0.04
C GLU A 36 -11.77 -6.33 1.07
N LYS A 37 -10.49 -6.32 1.46
CA LYS A 37 -9.94 -7.29 2.41
C LYS A 37 -10.05 -6.88 3.88
N TYR A 38 -9.86 -5.59 4.20
CA TYR A 38 -9.81 -5.06 5.57
C TYR A 38 -11.02 -4.20 5.95
N GLY A 39 -11.92 -3.90 5.01
CA GLY A 39 -13.09 -3.05 5.24
C GLY A 39 -12.78 -1.55 5.20
N GLU A 40 -13.43 -0.79 6.08
CA GLU A 40 -13.28 0.68 6.18
C GLU A 40 -11.87 1.08 6.68
N ILE A 41 -10.91 1.22 5.77
CA ILE A 41 -9.62 1.86 6.04
C ILE A 41 -9.66 3.35 5.70
N SER A 42 -9.15 4.17 6.61
CA SER A 42 -9.00 5.60 6.36
C SER A 42 -7.82 5.88 5.43
N PHE A 43 -7.93 6.93 4.61
CA PHE A 43 -6.81 7.42 3.80
C PHE A 43 -5.57 7.74 4.63
N LYS A 44 -5.75 8.17 5.89
CA LYS A 44 -4.66 8.48 6.81
C LYS A 44 -3.86 7.24 7.18
N GLU A 45 -4.54 6.14 7.47
CA GLU A 45 -3.88 4.86 7.80
C GLU A 45 -3.16 4.27 6.60
N LEU A 46 -3.76 4.32 5.41
CA LEU A 46 -3.09 3.91 4.18
C LEU A 46 -1.85 4.78 3.90
N ASN A 47 -1.97 6.11 3.98
CA ASN A 47 -0.84 7.01 3.76
C ASN A 47 0.30 6.77 4.76
N ASN A 48 -0.01 6.53 6.03
CA ASN A 48 1.01 6.21 7.04
C ASN A 48 1.72 4.89 6.74
N ALA A 49 0.99 3.86 6.27
CA ALA A 49 1.59 2.59 5.90
C ALA A 49 2.46 2.70 4.65
N LEU A 50 2.02 3.43 3.63
CA LEU A 50 2.80 3.71 2.42
C LEU A 50 4.06 4.52 2.77
N LEU A 51 3.95 5.57 3.57
CA LEU A 51 5.10 6.37 4.02
C LEU A 51 6.12 5.49 4.76
N LYS A 52 5.65 4.60 5.65
CA LYS A 52 6.53 3.67 6.38
C LYS A 52 7.29 2.74 5.42
N LEU A 53 6.59 2.17 4.44
CA LEU A 53 7.21 1.29 3.43
C LEU A 53 8.19 2.05 2.52
N GLU A 54 7.89 3.30 2.18
CA GLU A 54 8.74 4.16 1.37
C GLU A 54 10.02 4.54 2.10
N VAL A 55 9.93 4.90 3.39
CA VAL A 55 11.10 5.17 4.25
C VAL A 55 11.96 3.92 4.44
N LEU A 56 11.35 2.73 4.51
CA LEU A 56 12.08 1.46 4.58
C LEU A 56 12.72 1.06 3.25
N GLY A 57 12.45 1.79 2.16
CA GLY A 57 12.97 1.48 0.82
C GLY A 57 12.36 0.23 0.19
N ILE A 58 11.19 -0.23 0.67
CA ILE A 58 10.50 -1.42 0.17
C ILE A 58 9.62 -1.06 -1.04
N ILE A 59 9.03 0.13 -1.02
CA ILE A 59 8.19 0.64 -2.11
C ILE A 59 8.67 2.01 -2.58
N LYS A 60 8.26 2.40 -3.77
CA LYS A 60 8.43 3.73 -4.33
C LYS A 60 7.07 4.29 -4.73
N VAL A 61 6.78 5.52 -4.32
CA VAL A 61 5.53 6.21 -4.72
C VAL A 61 5.86 7.27 -5.76
N SER A 62 5.42 7.05 -7.00
CA SER A 62 5.65 7.94 -8.14
C SER A 62 4.35 8.67 -8.52
N ARG A 63 4.46 9.91 -9.01
CA ARG A 63 3.31 10.64 -9.58
C ARG A 63 3.25 10.32 -11.08
N LEU A 64 2.13 9.75 -11.54
CA LEU A 64 1.94 9.45 -12.97
C LEU A 64 1.29 10.63 -13.71
N THR A 65 0.21 11.19 -13.18
CA THR A 65 -0.52 12.35 -13.75
C THR A 65 -1.09 13.24 -12.63
N LYS A 66 -1.74 14.37 -12.97
CA LYS A 66 -2.41 15.24 -11.98
C LYS A 66 -3.44 14.42 -11.17
N GLY A 67 -3.09 14.11 -9.93
CA GLY A 67 -3.96 13.41 -8.97
C GLY A 67 -3.69 11.91 -8.83
N LYS A 68 -3.12 11.25 -9.85
CA LYS A 68 -2.83 9.80 -9.79
C LYS A 68 -1.42 9.52 -9.31
N ARG A 69 -1.32 8.63 -8.33
CA ARG A 69 -0.06 8.13 -7.78
C ARG A 69 0.03 6.65 -8.04
N ILE A 70 1.22 6.21 -8.43
CA ILE A 70 1.54 4.80 -8.59
C ILE A 70 2.43 4.39 -7.43
N VAL A 71 2.17 3.19 -6.92
CA VAL A 71 3.01 2.51 -5.95
C VAL A 71 3.72 1.37 -6.67
N GLU A 72 5.04 1.36 -6.59
CA GLU A 72 5.91 0.35 -7.17
C GLU A 72 6.67 -0.37 -6.06
N LEU A 73 7.00 -1.66 -6.25
CA LEU A 73 8.01 -2.30 -5.40
C LEU A 73 9.38 -1.73 -5.75
N ALA A 74 10.15 -1.37 -4.73
CA ALA A 74 11.55 -1.06 -4.92
C ALA A 74 12.25 -2.35 -5.34
N LYS A 75 12.75 -2.41 -6.57
CA LYS A 75 13.67 -3.48 -6.97
C LYS A 75 14.91 -3.37 -6.10
N ASN A 76 15.15 -4.34 -5.23
CA ASN A 76 16.51 -4.61 -4.75
C ASN A 76 17.36 -4.84 -6.01
N SER A 77 18.30 -3.91 -6.23
CA SER A 77 19.36 -4.06 -7.23
C SER A 77 20.40 -5.06 -6.74
#